data_AF-A0A8S1JHY1-F1
#
_entry.id   AF-A0A8S1JHY1-F1
#
_cell.length_a   1.000
_cell.length_b   1.000
_cell.length_c   1.000
_cell.angle_alpha   90.00
_cell.angle_beta   90.00
_cell.angle_gamma   90.00
#
_symmetry.space_group_name_H-M   'P 1'
#
loop_
_entity.id
_entity.type
_entity.pdbx_description
1 polymer ?
#
loop_
_entity_poly.entity_id
_entity_poly.type
_entity_poly.pdbx_seq_one_letter_code
_entity_poly.pdbx_strand_id
1 'polypeptide(L)'
;MALLWTSWIWTTTVGLLYVGLSLSTFSKVYRAEVETKKPEGDLWSLLVASIFGPCLVFIYSVFSLCLLSWLTLRKKKRKAGFWYGFMTSACANLGLVVLLCSLVLQGYKRDVVSLFQKDGGVHWSGVDTAVFETTFIVGYVASGFYIILGGILYYGRSLMSWRDVENQGEGEQHLLGS
;
A
#
# COMPACT_ATOMS: atom_id res chain seq x y z
N MET A 1 -10.53 13.48 -14.09
CA MET A 1 -10.74 12.02 -14.13
C MET A 1 -9.50 11.25 -14.57
N ALA A 2 -8.79 11.65 -15.63
CA ALA A 2 -7.55 10.96 -16.05
C ALA A 2 -6.49 10.85 -14.94
N LEU A 3 -6.30 11.90 -14.13
CA LEU A 3 -5.37 11.88 -12.99
C LEU A 3 -5.73 10.86 -11.89
N LEU A 4 -7.03 10.62 -11.64
CA LEU A 4 -7.47 9.63 -10.65
C LEU A 4 -7.22 8.20 -11.15
N TRP A 5 -7.51 7.94 -12.42
CA TRP A 5 -7.26 6.65 -13.05
C TRP A 5 -5.76 6.34 -13.14
N THR A 6 -4.94 7.30 -13.55
CA THR A 6 -3.48 7.14 -13.61
C THR A 6 -2.89 6.91 -12.22
N SER A 7 -3.31 7.69 -11.22
CA SER A 7 -2.88 7.46 -9.82
C SER A 7 -3.29 6.07 -9.34
N TRP A 8 -4.52 5.63 -9.63
CA TRP A 8 -5.00 4.31 -9.25
C TRP A 8 -4.19 3.18 -9.90
N ILE A 9 -3.90 3.29 -11.21
CA ILE A 9 -3.08 2.31 -11.94
C ILE A 9 -1.72 2.18 -11.25
N TRP A 10 -1.03 3.30 -11.00
CA TRP A 10 0.27 3.27 -10.33
C TRP A 10 0.20 2.66 -8.93
N THR A 11 -0.79 3.03 -8.11
CA THR A 11 -0.95 2.44 -6.77
C THR A 11 -1.18 0.94 -6.82
N THR A 12 -1.92 0.47 -7.82
CA THR A 12 -2.23 -0.95 -8.01
C THR A 12 -1.01 -1.71 -8.53
N THR A 13 -0.25 -1.14 -9.47
CA THR A 13 0.99 -1.75 -9.97
C THR A 13 2.00 -1.95 -8.84
N VAL A 14 2.26 -0.91 -8.04
CA VAL A 14 3.17 -1.00 -6.88
C VAL A 14 2.64 -2.00 -5.86
N GLY A 15 1.32 -1.99 -5.62
CA GLY A 15 0.66 -2.92 -4.71
C GLY A 15 0.79 -4.37 -5.14
N LEU A 16 0.59 -4.68 -6.42
CA LEU A 16 0.74 -6.03 -6.97
C LEU A 16 2.17 -6.55 -6.86
N LEU A 17 3.17 -5.69 -7.10
CA LEU A 17 4.58 -6.06 -6.90
C LEU A 17 4.87 -6.42 -5.44
N TYR A 18 4.39 -5.59 -4.51
CA TYR A 18 4.50 -5.87 -3.08
C TYR A 18 3.79 -7.18 -2.71
N VAL A 19 2.55 -7.38 -3.16
CA VAL A 19 1.77 -8.59 -2.91
C VAL A 19 2.48 -9.85 -3.40
N GLY A 20 3.05 -9.83 -4.61
CA GLY A 20 3.79 -10.96 -5.17
C GLY A 20 5.00 -11.35 -4.32
N LEU A 21 5.78 -10.37 -3.88
CA LEU A 21 6.96 -10.61 -3.04
C LEU A 21 6.59 -11.06 -1.62
N SER A 22 5.57 -10.45 -1.02
CA SER A 22 5.07 -10.85 0.29
C SER A 22 4.51 -12.27 0.29
N LEU A 23 3.77 -12.67 -0.74
CA LEU A 23 3.28 -14.05 -0.88
C LEU A 23 4.41 -15.06 -1.13
N SER A 24 5.43 -14.68 -1.89
CA SER A 24 6.62 -15.51 -2.07
C SER A 24 7.34 -15.73 -0.74
N THR A 25 7.49 -14.66 0.04
CA THR A 25 8.12 -14.70 1.37
C THR A 25 7.32 -15.54 2.34
N PHE A 26 6.00 -15.32 2.41
CA PHE A 26 5.09 -16.11 3.23
C PHE A 26 5.19 -17.61 2.89
N SER A 27 5.16 -17.96 1.60
CA SER A 27 5.23 -19.35 1.16
C SER A 27 6.53 -20.04 1.59
N LYS A 28 7.65 -19.31 1.57
CA LYS A 28 8.96 -19.83 1.99
C LYS A 28 9.06 -19.98 3.50
N VAL A 29 8.68 -18.94 4.25
CA VAL A 29 8.69 -18.95 5.72
C VAL A 29 7.74 -20.03 6.25
N TYR A 30 6.54 -20.13 5.68
CA TYR A 30 5.56 -21.16 6.06
C TYR A 30 6.09 -22.58 5.83
N ARG A 31 6.71 -22.85 4.67
CA ARG A 31 7.32 -24.16 4.41
C ARG A 31 8.43 -24.47 5.40
N ALA A 32 9.29 -23.50 5.69
CA ALA A 32 10.37 -23.65 6.66
C ALA A 32 9.84 -23.96 8.07
N GLU A 33 8.77 -23.28 8.51
CA GLU A 33 8.14 -23.52 9.80
C GLU A 33 7.47 -24.92 9.90
N VAL A 34 6.84 -25.37 8.81
CA VAL A 34 6.26 -26.73 8.74
C VAL A 34 7.36 -27.80 8.82
N GLU A 35 8.52 -27.55 8.21
CA GLU A 35 9.66 -28.48 8.21
C GLU A 35 10.35 -28.57 9.58
N THR A 36 10.46 -27.46 10.32
CA THR A 36 11.17 -27.43 11.62
C THR A 36 10.36 -28.05 12.77
N LYS A 37 9.03 -28.24 12.62
CA LYS A 37 8.11 -28.80 13.64
C LYS A 37 8.20 -28.16 15.04
N LYS A 38 8.88 -27.02 15.17
CA LYS A 38 8.99 -26.24 16.41
C LYS A 38 8.22 -24.95 16.19
N PRO A 39 6.99 -24.83 16.72
CA PRO A 39 6.30 -23.56 16.72
C PRO A 39 6.95 -22.67 17.78
N GLU A 40 7.97 -21.91 17.38
CA GLU A 40 8.37 -20.75 18.17
C GLU A 40 7.26 -19.70 18.00
N GLY A 41 6.66 -19.26 19.11
CA GLY A 41 5.50 -18.35 19.08
C GLY A 41 5.74 -17.05 18.31
N ASP A 42 7.00 -16.67 18.13
CA ASP A 42 7.43 -15.47 17.42
C ASP A 42 7.35 -15.60 15.89
N LEU A 43 7.40 -16.82 15.32
CA LEU A 43 7.24 -17.07 13.87
C LEU A 43 5.81 -16.80 13.39
N TRP A 44 4.82 -17.01 14.24
CA TRP A 44 3.42 -16.70 13.93
C TRP A 44 3.20 -15.22 13.64
N SER A 45 3.84 -14.33 14.41
CA SER A 45 3.77 -12.89 14.19
C SER A 45 4.39 -12.50 12.85
N LEU A 46 5.49 -13.15 12.45
CA LEU A 46 6.11 -12.96 11.14
C LEU A 46 5.19 -13.41 10.00
N LEU A 47 4.58 -14.60 10.12
CA LEU A 47 3.62 -15.10 9.14
C LEU A 47 2.43 -14.16 8.98
N VAL A 48 1.82 -13.75 10.10
CA VAL A 48 0.70 -12.82 10.10
C VAL A 48 1.10 -11.48 9.46
N ALA A 49 2.25 -10.91 9.82
CA ALA A 49 2.71 -9.65 9.22
C ALA A 49 2.95 -9.76 7.71
N SER A 50 3.47 -10.90 7.25
CA SER A 50 3.75 -11.14 5.83
C SER A 50 2.50 -11.31 4.97
N ILE A 51 1.37 -11.73 5.53
CA ILE A 51 0.09 -11.88 4.80
C ILE A 51 -0.88 -10.72 5.04
N PHE A 52 -0.80 -10.06 6.19
CA PHE A 52 -1.73 -8.98 6.55
C PHE A 52 -1.59 -7.77 5.62
N GLY A 53 -0.36 -7.32 5.40
CA GLY A 53 -0.05 -6.24 4.47
C GLY A 53 -0.62 -6.47 3.06
N PRO A 54 -0.25 -7.57 2.36
CA PRO A 54 -0.73 -7.81 1.01
C PRO A 54 -2.25 -8.04 0.93
N CYS A 55 -2.88 -8.65 1.94
CA CYS A 55 -4.33 -8.78 1.99
C CYS A 55 -5.04 -7.41 2.02
N LEU A 56 -4.55 -6.47 2.83
CA LEU A 56 -5.09 -5.11 2.92
C LEU A 56 -4.91 -4.35 1.61
N VAL A 57 -3.74 -4.46 0.99
CA VAL A 57 -3.46 -3.87 -0.33
C VAL A 57 -4.43 -4.44 -1.38
N PHE A 58 -4.66 -5.75 -1.39
CA PHE A 58 -5.56 -6.40 -2.34
C PHE A 58 -7.03 -5.99 -2.15
N ILE A 59 -7.54 -6.03 -0.91
CA ILE A 59 -8.90 -5.58 -0.57
C ILE A 59 -9.10 -4.14 -1.03
N TYR A 60 -8.10 -3.29 -0.78
CA TYR A 60 -8.15 -1.90 -1.22
C TYR A 60 -8.18 -1.78 -2.75
N SER A 61 -7.34 -2.51 -3.49
CA SER A 61 -7.32 -2.46 -4.96
C SER A 61 -8.66 -2.87 -5.57
N VAL A 62 -9.30 -3.92 -5.04
CA VAL A 62 -10.63 -4.37 -5.50
C VAL A 62 -11.69 -3.32 -5.16
N PHE A 63 -11.71 -2.85 -3.91
CA PHE A 63 -12.71 -1.87 -3.46
C PHE A 63 -12.60 -0.54 -4.23
N SER A 64 -11.38 -0.05 -4.44
CA SER A 64 -11.13 1.17 -5.20
C SER A 64 -11.50 1.02 -6.69
N LEU A 65 -11.24 -0.13 -7.31
CA LEU A 65 -11.67 -0.43 -8.68
C LEU A 65 -13.20 -0.42 -8.83
N CYS A 66 -13.90 -1.08 -7.90
CA CYS A 66 -15.37 -1.12 -7.90
C CYS A 66 -15.95 0.30 -7.78
N LEU A 67 -15.39 1.12 -6.89
CA LEU A 67 -15.83 2.50 -6.70
C LEU A 67 -15.53 3.40 -7.93
N LEU A 68 -14.32 3.30 -8.50
CA LEU A 68 -13.95 4.07 -9.70
C LEU A 68 -14.80 3.69 -10.91
N SER A 69 -15.07 2.39 -11.08
CA SER A 69 -15.94 1.89 -12.15
C SER A 69 -17.37 2.39 -11.98
N TRP A 70 -17.91 2.30 -10.76
CA TRP A 70 -19.25 2.79 -10.44
C TRP A 70 -19.41 4.29 -10.72
N LEU A 71 -18.39 5.10 -10.42
CA LEU A 71 -18.38 6.53 -10.72
C LEU A 71 -18.32 6.82 -12.21
N THR A 72 -17.46 6.10 -12.91
CA THR A 72 -17.28 6.25 -14.36
C THR A 72 -18.59 5.97 -15.08
N LEU A 73 -19.34 4.97 -14.62
CA LEU A 73 -20.64 4.60 -15.18
C LEU A 73 -21.76 5.57 -14.81
N ARG A 74 -21.79 6.08 -13.56
CA ARG A 74 -22.94 6.87 -13.09
C ARG A 74 -22.99 8.31 -13.61
N LYS A 75 -21.94 8.83 -14.27
CA LYS A 75 -21.84 10.21 -14.83
C LYS A 75 -22.40 11.34 -13.93
N LYS A 76 -22.63 11.10 -12.65
CA LYS A 76 -23.23 12.08 -11.74
C LYS A 76 -22.13 13.09 -11.42
N LYS A 77 -22.46 14.38 -11.55
CA LYS A 77 -21.67 15.53 -11.09
C LYS A 77 -21.51 15.54 -9.55
N ARG A 78 -21.14 14.43 -8.93
CA ARG A 78 -20.80 14.39 -7.50
C ARG A 78 -19.47 15.11 -7.31
N LYS A 79 -19.39 15.93 -6.26
CA LYS A 79 -18.23 16.73 -5.88
C LYS A 79 -16.96 15.88 -5.93
N ALA A 80 -16.06 16.19 -6.87
CA ALA A 80 -14.79 15.51 -7.05
C ALA A 80 -13.96 15.47 -5.75
N GLY A 81 -14.16 16.44 -4.85
CA GLY A 81 -13.49 16.53 -3.55
C GLY A 81 -13.65 15.31 -2.64
N PHE A 82 -14.78 14.59 -2.64
CA PHE A 82 -14.90 13.40 -1.78
C PHE A 82 -13.87 12.31 -2.17
N TRP A 83 -13.65 12.12 -3.47
CA TRP A 83 -12.80 11.05 -4.00
C TRP A 83 -11.31 11.31 -3.82
N TYR A 84 -10.88 12.57 -3.98
CA TYR A 84 -9.51 12.96 -3.63
C TYR A 84 -9.22 12.72 -2.14
N GLY A 85 -10.19 13.01 -1.26
CA GLY A 85 -10.06 12.73 0.16
C GLY A 85 -9.93 11.23 0.45
N PHE A 86 -10.77 10.40 -0.16
CA PHE A 86 -10.72 8.95 -0.03
C PHE A 86 -9.38 8.38 -0.53
N MET A 87 -8.91 8.78 -1.72
CA MET A 87 -7.63 8.32 -2.27
C MET A 87 -6.44 8.76 -1.42
N THR A 88 -6.46 9.99 -0.90
CA THR A 88 -5.39 10.52 -0.03
C THR A 88 -5.32 9.73 1.29
N SER A 89 -6.47 9.55 1.96
CA SER A 89 -6.58 8.77 3.20
C SER A 89 -6.12 7.33 2.99
N ALA A 90 -6.51 6.73 1.87
CA ALA A 90 -6.09 5.38 1.54
C ALA A 90 -4.59 5.25 1.26
N CYS A 91 -4.00 6.19 0.51
CA CYS A 91 -2.55 6.19 0.28
C CYS A 91 -1.79 6.32 1.60
N ALA A 92 -2.23 7.18 2.52
CA ALA A 92 -1.64 7.31 3.84
C ALA A 92 -1.76 6.00 4.66
N ASN A 93 -2.95 5.39 4.70
CA ASN A 93 -3.18 4.14 5.43
C ASN A 93 -2.36 2.98 4.86
N LEU A 94 -2.33 2.80 3.54
CA LEU A 94 -1.51 1.76 2.89
C LEU A 94 -0.03 2.00 3.11
N GLY A 95 0.42 3.25 3.00
CA GLY A 95 1.80 3.63 3.29
C GLY A 95 2.20 3.21 4.71
N LEU A 96 1.39 3.57 5.71
CA LEU A 96 1.64 3.22 7.11
C LEU A 96 1.58 1.71 7.37
N VAL A 97 0.58 1.00 6.84
CA VAL A 97 0.47 -0.46 7.02
C VAL A 97 1.67 -1.18 6.40
N VAL A 98 2.04 -0.84 5.17
CA VAL A 98 3.17 -1.47 4.48
C VAL A 98 4.48 -1.13 5.19
N LEU A 99 4.64 0.10 5.70
CA LEU A 99 5.79 0.49 6.52
C LEU A 99 5.89 -0.37 7.79
N LEU A 100 4.77 -0.52 8.52
CA LEU A 100 4.72 -1.33 9.75
C LEU A 100 5.01 -2.81 9.46
N CYS A 101 4.42 -3.38 8.42
CA CYS A 101 4.74 -4.75 8.00
C CYS A 101 6.23 -4.91 7.68
N SER A 102 6.81 -3.95 6.96
CA SER A 102 8.24 -3.97 6.59
C SER A 102 9.16 -3.86 7.80
N LEU A 103 8.81 -3.02 8.77
CA LEU A 103 9.53 -2.90 10.05
C LEU A 103 9.50 -4.22 10.83
N VAL A 104 8.34 -4.88 10.89
CA VAL A 104 8.21 -6.18 11.54
C VAL A 104 9.08 -7.23 10.85
N LEU A 105 8.99 -7.34 9.52
CA LEU A 105 9.83 -8.25 8.71
C LEU A 105 11.33 -7.99 8.94
N GLN A 106 11.75 -6.73 9.00
CA GLN A 106 13.14 -6.37 9.28
C GLN A 106 13.57 -6.77 10.70
N GLY A 107 12.68 -6.62 11.70
CA GLY A 107 12.95 -7.03 13.08
C GLY A 107 13.32 -8.51 13.19
N TYR A 108 12.63 -9.36 12.44
CA TYR A 108 12.86 -10.81 12.41
C TYR A 108 13.99 -11.25 11.48
N LYS A 109 14.70 -10.35 10.81
CA LYS A 109 15.80 -10.71 9.88
C LYS A 109 16.85 -11.58 10.57
N ARG A 110 17.23 -11.25 11.82
CA ARG A 110 18.23 -12.02 12.56
C ARG A 110 17.74 -13.41 12.92
N ASP A 111 16.49 -13.52 13.35
CA ASP A 111 15.91 -14.79 13.79
C ASP A 111 15.76 -15.75 12.61
N VAL A 112 15.20 -15.29 11.49
CA VAL A 112 15.05 -16.05 10.25
C VAL A 112 16.39 -16.59 9.73
N VAL A 113 17.43 -15.74 9.71
CA VAL A 113 18.78 -16.16 9.29
C VAL A 113 19.37 -17.17 10.27
N SER A 114 19.21 -16.94 11.58
CA SER A 114 19.79 -17.81 12.60
C SER A 114 19.10 -19.17 12.71
N LEU A 115 17.78 -19.22 12.48
CA LEU A 115 16.96 -20.43 12.56
C LEU A 115 17.11 -21.25 11.29
N PHE A 116 16.85 -20.67 10.12
CA PHE A 116 16.74 -21.46 8.89
C PHE A 116 18.06 -21.69 8.17
N GLN A 117 19.05 -20.80 8.30
CA GLN A 117 20.35 -20.99 7.65
C GLN A 117 21.29 -21.91 8.45
N LYS A 118 21.06 -22.04 9.77
CA LYS A 118 21.93 -22.77 10.68
C LYS A 118 21.45 -24.20 10.93
N ASP A 119 20.13 -24.42 10.97
CA ASP A 119 19.55 -25.77 10.95
C ASP A 119 19.61 -26.29 9.51
N GLY A 120 20.72 -26.96 9.16
CA GLY A 120 20.94 -27.61 7.85
C GLY A 120 19.93 -28.73 7.50
N GLY A 121 18.84 -28.87 8.25
CA GLY A 121 17.71 -29.75 7.96
C GLY A 121 16.58 -29.10 7.15
N VAL A 122 16.57 -27.77 7.01
CA VAL A 122 15.57 -27.04 6.21
C VAL A 122 16.17 -26.68 4.85
N HIS A 123 15.40 -26.81 3.77
CA HIS A 123 15.82 -26.34 2.44
C HIS A 123 15.76 -24.81 2.35
N TRP A 124 16.52 -24.11 3.18
CA TRP A 124 16.66 -22.65 3.15
C TRP A 124 17.98 -22.25 2.50
N SER A 125 17.88 -21.64 1.32
CA SER A 125 19.03 -21.20 0.55
C SER A 125 19.36 -19.73 0.78
N GLY A 126 20.55 -19.31 0.35
CA GLY A 126 20.90 -17.89 0.29
C GLY A 126 19.95 -17.06 -0.59
N VAL A 127 19.31 -17.70 -1.59
CA VAL A 127 18.29 -17.06 -2.44
C VAL A 127 17.01 -16.78 -1.65
N ASP A 128 16.64 -17.64 -0.70
CA ASP A 128 15.46 -17.44 0.15
C ASP A 128 15.66 -16.27 1.10
N THR A 129 16.86 -16.16 1.66
CA THR A 129 17.28 -15.00 2.46
C THR A 129 17.27 -13.71 1.65
N ALA A 130 17.76 -13.76 0.40
CA ALA A 130 17.72 -12.59 -0.49
C ALA A 130 16.29 -12.16 -0.85
N VAL A 131 15.38 -13.11 -1.07
CA VAL A 131 13.96 -12.80 -1.30
C VAL A 131 13.32 -12.19 -0.06
N PHE A 132 13.57 -12.75 1.12
CA PHE A 132 13.10 -12.18 2.39
C PHE A 132 13.59 -10.74 2.58
N GLU A 133 14.87 -10.48 2.32
CA GLU A 133 15.47 -9.16 2.40
C GLU A 133 14.87 -8.17 1.38
N THR A 134 14.69 -8.64 0.15
CA THR A 134 14.08 -7.84 -0.91
C THR A 134 12.65 -7.43 -0.55
N THR A 135 11.89 -8.29 0.13
CA THR A 135 10.49 -8.03 0.47
C THR A 135 10.32 -6.83 1.40
N PHE A 136 11.08 -6.71 2.49
CA PHE A 136 10.95 -5.53 3.35
C PHE A 136 11.55 -4.28 2.71
N ILE A 137 12.59 -4.39 1.86
CA ILE A 137 13.13 -3.26 1.10
C ILE A 137 12.08 -2.73 0.13
N VAL A 138 11.44 -3.61 -0.64
CA VAL A 138 10.36 -3.23 -1.56
C VAL A 138 9.16 -2.69 -0.79
N GLY A 139 8.86 -3.24 0.39
CA GLY A 139 7.86 -2.67 1.29
C GLY A 139 8.18 -1.23 1.71
N TYR A 140 9.43 -0.90 2.05
CA TYR A 140 9.83 0.47 2.32
C TYR A 140 9.65 1.39 1.12
N VAL A 141 10.08 0.96 -0.06
CA VAL A 141 9.91 1.73 -1.31
C VAL A 141 8.42 1.95 -1.62
N ALA A 142 7.59 0.91 -1.51
CA ALA A 142 6.15 0.99 -1.71
C ALA A 142 5.50 1.93 -0.69
N SER A 143 5.90 1.88 0.58
CA SER A 143 5.40 2.78 1.62
C SER A 143 5.73 4.25 1.32
N GLY A 144 6.97 4.53 0.91
CA GLY A 144 7.41 5.88 0.52
C GLY A 144 6.65 6.38 -0.70
N PHE A 145 6.45 5.51 -1.70
CA PHE A 145 5.63 5.82 -2.86
C PHE A 145 4.20 6.21 -2.48
N TYR A 146 3.54 5.44 -1.61
CA TYR A 146 2.18 5.74 -1.15
C TYR A 146 2.11 7.04 -0.35
N ILE A 147 3.07 7.31 0.53
CA ILE A 147 3.11 8.55 1.33
C ILE A 147 3.33 9.77 0.42
N ILE A 148 4.28 9.70 -0.52
CA ILE A 148 4.56 10.79 -1.47
C ILE A 148 3.34 11.05 -2.35
N LEU A 149 2.73 10.00 -2.90
CA LEU A 149 1.54 10.14 -3.74
C LEU A 149 0.36 10.72 -2.94
N GLY A 150 0.17 10.26 -1.70
CA GLY A 150 -0.82 10.84 -0.78
C GLY A 150 -0.57 12.33 -0.54
N GLY A 151 0.69 12.73 -0.32
CA GLY A 151 1.09 14.13 -0.20
C GLY A 151 0.76 14.94 -1.46
N ILE A 152 1.11 14.44 -2.65
CA ILE A 152 0.80 15.10 -3.93
C ILE A 152 -0.71 15.29 -4.11
N LEU A 153 -1.50 14.26 -3.81
CA LEU A 153 -2.97 14.32 -3.90
C LEU A 153 -3.57 15.31 -2.89
N TYR A 154 -2.99 15.38 -1.69
CA TYR A 154 -3.39 16.34 -0.66
C TYR A 154 -3.13 17.79 -1.09
N TYR A 155 -1.90 18.10 -1.53
CA TYR A 155 -1.53 19.43 -2.02
C TYR A 155 -2.33 19.83 -3.26
N GLY A 156 -2.53 18.89 -4.20
CA GLY A 156 -3.33 19.12 -5.40
C GLY A 156 -4.79 19.46 -5.08
N ARG A 157 -5.38 18.83 -4.05
CA ARG A 157 -6.72 19.19 -3.57
C ARG A 157 -6.77 20.60 -3.01
N SER A 158 -5.80 20.97 -2.18
CA SER A 158 -5.75 22.31 -1.58
C SER A 158 -5.73 23.38 -2.66
N LEU A 159 -4.88 23.24 -3.68
CA LEU A 159 -4.80 24.15 -4.83
C LEU A 159 -6.13 24.31 -5.58
N MET A 160 -6.86 23.21 -5.81
CA MET A 160 -8.17 23.28 -6.46
C MET A 160 -9.22 24.00 -5.61
N SER A 161 -9.20 23.77 -4.28
CA SER A 161 -10.13 24.45 -3.36
C SER A 161 -9.93 25.96 -3.34
N TRP A 162 -8.69 26.45 -3.41
CA TRP A 162 -8.39 27.88 -3.48
C TRP A 162 -8.94 28.51 -4.77
N ARG A 163 -8.78 27.82 -5.90
CA ARG A 163 -9.28 28.30 -7.20
C ARG A 163 -10.81 28.36 -7.26
N ASP A 164 -11.51 27.43 -6.63
CA ASP A 164 -12.97 27.46 -6.55
C ASP A 164 -13.48 28.66 -5.72
N VAL A 165 -12.76 29.06 -4.67
CA VAL A 165 -13.07 30.22 -3.84
C VAL A 165 -12.82 31.53 -4.59
N GLU A 166 -11.70 31.62 -5.31
CA GLU A 166 -11.36 32.80 -6.13
C GLU A 166 -12.41 33.05 -7.22
N ASN A 167 -12.84 32.01 -7.93
CA ASN A 167 -13.88 32.10 -8.96
C ASN A 167 -15.27 32.48 -8.40
N GLN A 168 -15.57 32.12 -7.14
CA GLN A 168 -16.82 32.54 -6.50
C GLN A 168 -16.81 34.03 -6.11
N GLY A 169 -15.65 34.56 -5.69
CA GLY A 169 -15.50 35.98 -5.38
C GLY A 169 -15.66 36.89 -6.59
N GLU A 170 -15.16 36.49 -7.76
CA GLU A 170 -15.32 37.26 -9.01
C GLU A 170 -16.78 37.25 -9.52
N GLY A 171 -17.51 36.16 -9.30
CA GLY A 171 -18.92 36.04 -9.70
C GLY A 171 -19.87 36.94 -8.91
N GLU A 172 -19.62 37.17 -7.62
CA GLU A 172 -20.45 38.05 -6.79
C GLU A 172 -20.19 39.54 -7.07
N GLN A 173 -18.97 39.94 -7.43
CA GLN A 173 -18.66 41.34 -7.78
C GLN A 173 -19.41 41.82 -9.04
N HIS A 174 -19.65 40.93 -10.01
CA HIS A 174 -20.43 41.26 -11.20
C HIS A 174 -21.93 41.46 -10.94
N LEU A 175 -22.48 40.87 -9.87
CA LEU A 175 -23.90 40.98 -9.53
C LEU A 175 -24.23 42.23 -8.68
N LEU A 176 -23.24 42.85 -8.05
CA LEU A 176 -23.41 44.04 -7.22
C LEU A 176 -23.11 45.37 -7.96
N GLY A 177 -22.64 45.30 -9.21
CA GLY A 177 -22.30 46.46 -10.04
C GLY A 177 -23.34 46.82 -11.11
N SER A 178 -24.55 46.23 -11.07
CA SER A 178 -25.67 46.50 -11.99
C SER A 178 -26.85 47.10 -11.25
#